data_AF-A0A452XSV3-F1
#
_entry.id   AF-A0A452XSV3-F1
#
_cell.length_a   1.000
_cell.length_b   1.000
_cell.length_c   1.000
_cell.angle_alpha   90.00
_cell.angle_beta   90.00
_cell.angle_gamma   90.00
#
_symmetry.space_group_name_H-M   'P 1'
#
loop_
_entity.id
_entity.type
_entity.pdbx_description
1 polymer ?
#
loop_
_entity_poly.entity_id
_entity_poly.type
_entity_poly.pdbx_seq_one_letter_code
_entity_poly.pdbx_strand_id
1 'polypeptide(L)'
;MEPRLEPRPDSDAEYLHGILESMARIEASGYKLLKELGATPVEEVFTAGGGAQNEKWTAIRERVLGVPVRKAEQTEAAYGAALLALRGATTGS
;
A
#
# COMPACT_ATOMS: atom_id res chain seq x y z
N MET A 1 -16.91 3.96 14.52
CA MET A 1 -17.65 4.29 13.29
C MET A 1 -17.67 3.01 12.46
N GLU A 2 -18.85 2.52 12.08
CA GLU A 2 -18.99 1.26 11.34
C GLU A 2 -18.88 1.50 9.83
N PRO A 3 -18.31 0.55 9.06
CA PRO A 3 -18.25 0.66 7.61
C PRO A 3 -19.68 0.61 7.02
N ARG A 4 -20.02 1.57 6.16
CA ARG A 4 -21.30 1.55 5.44
C ARG A 4 -21.19 0.60 4.25
N LEU A 5 -21.78 -0.57 4.39
CA LEU A 5 -21.73 -1.65 3.41
C LEU A 5 -23.00 -1.79 2.56
N GLU A 6 -24.05 -1.03 2.90
CA GLU A 6 -25.35 -1.07 2.24
C GLU A 6 -25.67 0.23 1.47
N PRO A 7 -26.46 0.15 0.38
CA PRO A 7 -27.00 -1.08 -0.20
C PRO A 7 -25.92 -1.88 -0.94
N ARG A 8 -25.91 -3.20 -0.74
CA ARG A 8 -25.02 -4.12 -1.47
C ARG A 8 -25.53 -4.32 -2.90
N PRO A 9 -24.67 -4.23 -3.93
CA PRO A 9 -25.05 -4.60 -5.29
C PRO A 9 -25.28 -6.12 -5.40
N ASP A 10 -26.08 -6.54 -6.38
CA ASP A 10 -26.39 -7.95 -6.60
C ASP A 10 -25.13 -8.78 -6.94
N SER A 11 -24.09 -8.14 -7.48
CA SER A 11 -22.82 -8.76 -7.86
C SER A 11 -21.79 -8.70 -6.73
N ASP A 12 -21.36 -9.88 -6.26
CA ASP A 12 -20.27 -10.01 -5.29
C ASP A 12 -18.94 -9.41 -5.80
N ALA A 13 -18.71 -9.49 -7.10
CA ALA A 13 -17.52 -8.91 -7.72
C ALA A 13 -17.54 -7.37 -7.64
N GLU A 14 -18.69 -6.76 -7.89
CA GLU A 14 -18.86 -5.30 -7.76
C GLU A 14 -18.76 -4.86 -6.30
N TYR A 15 -19.32 -5.65 -5.38
CA TYR A 15 -19.22 -5.41 -3.96
C TYR A 15 -17.76 -5.45 -3.47
N LEU A 16 -17.02 -6.50 -3.82
CA LEU A 16 -15.59 -6.61 -3.50
C LEU A 16 -14.78 -5.48 -4.15
N HIS A 17 -15.05 -5.16 -5.41
CA HIS A 17 -14.39 -4.05 -6.09
C HIS A 17 -14.58 -2.73 -5.35
N GLY A 18 -15.80 -2.43 -4.92
CA GLY A 18 -16.12 -1.22 -4.14
C GLY A 18 -15.38 -1.17 -2.81
N ILE A 19 -15.24 -2.30 -2.11
CA ILE A 19 -14.46 -2.40 -0.87
C ILE A 19 -12.97 -2.14 -1.13
N LEU A 20 -12.38 -2.82 -2.12
CA LEU A 20 -10.97 -2.68 -2.49
C LEU A 20 -10.63 -1.24 -2.93
N GLU A 21 -11.50 -0.62 -3.73
CA GLU A 21 -11.34 0.77 -4.16
C GLU A 21 -11.50 1.75 -2.99
N SER A 22 -12.44 1.52 -2.08
CA SER A 22 -12.63 2.38 -0.91
C SER A 22 -11.41 2.36 0.00
N MET A 23 -10.79 1.20 0.20
CA MET A 23 -9.51 1.10 0.94
C MET A 23 -8.38 1.85 0.24
N ALA A 24 -8.28 1.77 -1.10
CA ALA A 24 -7.29 2.53 -1.85
C ALA A 24 -7.48 4.06 -1.72
N ARG A 25 -8.73 4.54 -1.63
CA ARG A 25 -9.04 5.97 -1.39
C ARG A 25 -8.63 6.42 0.01
N ILE A 26 -8.79 5.56 1.02
CA ILE A 26 -8.30 5.82 2.38
C ILE A 26 -6.77 5.93 2.38
N GLU A 27 -6.08 5.00 1.71
CA GLU A 27 -4.62 5.03 1.56
C GLU A 27 -4.14 6.31 0.88
N ALA A 28 -4.75 6.70 -0.25
CA ALA A 28 -4.42 7.94 -0.95
C ALA A 28 -4.64 9.18 -0.06
N SER A 29 -5.70 9.18 0.75
CA SER A 29 -5.95 10.24 1.74
C SER A 29 -4.87 10.30 2.82
N GLY A 30 -4.36 9.14 3.25
CA GLY A 30 -3.23 9.05 4.18
C GLY A 30 -1.95 9.66 3.62
N TYR A 31 -1.56 9.29 2.40
CA TYR A 31 -0.38 9.89 1.74
C TYR A 31 -0.54 11.38 1.50
N LYS A 32 -1.75 11.83 1.11
CA LYS A 32 -2.05 13.25 0.97
C LYS A 32 -1.89 13.99 2.28
N LEU A 33 -2.40 13.45 3.39
CA LEU A 33 -2.27 14.06 4.71
C LEU A 33 -0.80 14.15 5.15
N LEU A 34 0.00 13.10 4.93
CA LEU A 34 1.45 13.14 5.21
C LEU A 34 2.15 14.28 4.46
N LYS A 35 1.81 14.46 3.18
CA LYS A 35 2.31 15.60 2.38
C LYS A 35 1.87 16.94 2.95
N GLU A 36 0.61 17.08 3.34
CA GLU A 36 0.09 18.31 3.97
C GLU A 36 0.78 18.63 5.29
N LEU A 37 1.23 17.60 6.03
CA LEU A 37 2.02 17.72 7.26
C LEU A 37 3.53 17.94 7.01
N GLY A 38 3.97 18.06 5.75
CA GLY A 38 5.34 18.42 5.39
C GLY A 38 6.24 17.25 4.97
N ALA A 39 5.71 16.03 4.83
CA ALA A 39 6.49 14.93 4.26
C ALA A 39 6.74 15.14 2.76
N THR A 40 7.82 14.54 2.25
CA THR A 40 8.09 14.47 0.81
C THR A 40 6.93 13.76 0.10
N PRO A 41 6.44 14.27 -1.05
CA PRO A 41 5.42 13.60 -1.84
C PRO A 41 5.82 12.16 -2.20
N VAL A 42 4.85 11.23 -2.16
CA VAL A 42 5.07 9.86 -2.60
C VAL A 42 5.26 9.80 -4.12
N GLU A 43 6.26 9.07 -4.57
CA GLU A 43 6.55 8.86 -5.99
C GLU A 43 6.33 7.40 -6.43
N GLU A 44 6.41 6.46 -5.50
CA GLU A 44 6.18 5.03 -5.72
C GLU A 44 5.76 4.37 -4.38
N VAL A 45 4.92 3.34 -4.45
CA VAL A 45 4.47 2.58 -3.27
C VAL A 45 4.84 1.10 -3.40
N PHE A 46 5.56 0.59 -2.40
CA PHE A 46 5.80 -0.85 -2.26
C PHE A 46 4.78 -1.50 -1.33
N THR A 47 4.19 -2.61 -1.76
CA THR A 47 3.13 -3.32 -1.03
C THR A 47 3.64 -4.60 -0.37
N ALA A 48 3.27 -4.80 0.88
CA ALA A 48 3.57 -5.97 1.70
C ALA A 48 2.28 -6.58 2.28
N GLY A 49 2.41 -7.71 2.98
CA GLY A 49 1.27 -8.43 3.58
C GLY A 49 0.42 -9.21 2.56
N GLY A 50 -0.65 -9.86 3.05
CA GLY A 50 -1.47 -10.76 2.22
C GLY A 50 -2.11 -10.10 0.99
N GLY A 51 -2.48 -8.82 1.09
CA GLY A 51 -3.03 -8.03 -0.03
C GLY A 51 -2.07 -7.82 -1.19
N ALA A 52 -0.75 -7.92 -0.96
CA ALA A 52 0.27 -7.73 -1.98
C ALA A 52 0.25 -8.80 -3.10
N GLN A 53 -0.38 -9.96 -2.86
CA GLN A 53 -0.52 -11.01 -3.88
C GLN A 53 -1.70 -10.75 -4.84
N ASN A 54 -2.56 -9.76 -4.57
CA ASN A 54 -3.72 -9.46 -5.38
C ASN A 54 -3.39 -8.41 -6.45
N GLU A 55 -3.04 -8.86 -7.65
CA GLU A 55 -2.69 -7.99 -8.78
C GLU A 55 -3.82 -7.04 -9.18
N LYS A 56 -5.09 -7.44 -9.06
CA LYS A 56 -6.23 -6.57 -9.35
C LYS A 56 -6.31 -5.43 -8.34
N TRP A 57 -6.04 -5.71 -7.07
CA TRP A 57 -6.03 -4.67 -6.06
C TRP A 57 -4.82 -3.73 -6.22
N THR A 58 -3.65 -4.25 -6.59
CA THR A 58 -2.49 -3.43 -6.97
C THR A 58 -2.84 -2.46 -8.09
N ALA A 59 -3.50 -2.92 -9.16
CA ALA A 59 -3.94 -2.06 -10.26
C ALA A 59 -4.98 -1.01 -9.83
N ILE A 60 -5.93 -1.37 -8.96
CA ILE A 60 -6.89 -0.41 -8.39
C ILE A 60 -6.15 0.68 -7.60
N ARG A 61 -5.20 0.27 -6.76
CA ARG A 61 -4.39 1.19 -5.93
C ARG A 61 -3.56 2.12 -6.81
N GLU A 62 -2.86 1.61 -7.81
CA GLU A 62 -2.08 2.42 -8.74
C GLU A 62 -2.94 3.48 -9.43
N ARG A 63 -4.12 3.11 -9.91
CA ARG A 63 -5.09 4.06 -10.49
C ARG A 63 -5.54 5.13 -9.49
N VAL A 64 -5.82 4.76 -8.24
CA VAL A 64 -6.36 5.68 -7.22
C VAL A 64 -5.27 6.58 -6.64
N LEU A 65 -4.06 6.07 -6.44
CA LEU A 65 -2.91 6.79 -5.89
C LEU A 65 -2.26 7.70 -6.95
N GLY A 66 -2.32 7.34 -8.23
CA GLY A 66 -1.68 8.08 -9.32
C GLY A 66 -0.16 7.94 -9.37
N VAL A 67 0.40 6.96 -8.66
CA VAL A 67 1.83 6.62 -8.65
C VAL A 67 2.00 5.10 -8.77
N PRO A 68 3.14 4.60 -9.29
CA PRO A 68 3.39 3.17 -9.44
C PRO A 68 3.22 2.41 -8.11
N VAL A 69 2.58 1.25 -8.17
CA VAL A 69 2.43 0.36 -7.00
C VAL A 69 3.04 -1.01 -7.32
N ARG A 70 4.04 -1.41 -6.55
CA ARG A 70 4.78 -2.66 -6.78
C ARG A 70 4.80 -3.54 -5.54
N LYS A 71 4.88 -4.85 -5.74
CA LYS A 71 5.14 -5.77 -4.62
C LYS A 71 6.55 -5.53 -4.09
N ALA A 72 6.69 -5.44 -2.77
CA ALA A 72 8.01 -5.40 -2.14
C ALA A 72 8.74 -6.72 -2.40
N GLU A 73 9.99 -6.64 -2.86
CA GLU A 73 10.81 -7.83 -3.12
C GLU A 73 11.07 -8.62 -1.83
N GLN A 74 11.26 -7.90 -0.72
CA GLN A 74 11.55 -8.46 0.59
C GLN A 74 10.63 -7.82 1.63
N THR A 75 9.88 -8.64 2.37
CA THR A 75 8.90 -8.18 3.36
C THR A 75 9.23 -8.59 4.78
N GLU A 76 10.20 -9.47 4.97
CA GLU A 76 10.56 -10.01 6.29
C GLU A 76 11.40 -9.01 7.08
N ALA A 77 11.00 -8.76 8.34
CA ALA A 77 11.75 -7.90 9.25
C ALA A 77 13.19 -8.41 9.47
N ALA A 78 13.39 -9.73 9.47
CA ALA A 78 14.72 -10.35 9.59
C ALA A 78 15.66 -9.94 8.44
N TYR A 79 15.13 -9.79 7.23
CA TYR A 79 15.91 -9.32 6.08
C TYR A 79 16.37 -7.87 6.30
N GLY A 80 15.48 -7.01 6.80
CA GLY A 80 15.82 -5.63 7.19
C GLY A 80 16.92 -5.57 8.25
N ALA A 81 16.87 -6.44 9.27
CA ALA A 81 17.90 -6.54 10.29
C ALA A 81 19.27 -6.96 9.72
N ALA A 82 19.28 -7.91 8.77
CA ALA A 82 20.51 -8.31 8.07
C ALA A 82 21.13 -7.16 7.26
N LEU A 83 20.30 -6.35 6.59
CA LEU A 83 20.77 -5.15 5.88
C LEU A 83 21.39 -4.11 6.83
N LEU A 84 20.81 -3.91 8.02
CA LEU A 84 21.39 -3.02 9.04
C LEU A 84 22.78 -3.52 9.47
N ALA A 85 22.93 -4.82 9.73
CA ALA A 85 24.22 -5.41 10.10
C ALA A 85 25.27 -5.25 8.98
N LEU A 86 24.89 -5.50 7.72
CA LEU A 86 25.77 -5.31 6.57
C LEU A 86 26.23 -3.86 6.40
N ARG A 87 25.32 -2.89 6.56
CA ARG A 87 25.66 -1.46 6.51
C ARG A 87 26.60 -1.07 7.65
N GLY A 88 26.33 -1.54 8.86
CA GLY A 88 27.20 -1.32 10.02
C GLY A 88 28.62 -1.87 9.80
N ALA A 89 28.74 -3.04 9.20
CA ALA A 89 30.04 -3.65 8.89
C ALA A 89 30.82 -2.93 7.78
N THR A 90 30.13 -2.30 6.82
CA THR A 90 30.75 -1.65 5.65
C THR A 90 31.08 -0.17 5.87
N THR A 91 30.37 0.52 6.78
CA THR A 91 30.66 1.92 7.12
C THR A 91 31.81 2.07 8.13
N GLY A 92 32.25 0.95 8.72
CA GLY A 92 33.34 0.90 9.70
C GLY A 92 34.72 0.56 9.14
N SER A 93 34.90 0.57 7.82
CA SER A 93 36.19 0.40 7.12
C SER A 93 36.65 1.69 6.45
#